data_AF-A0A2Y9TZK4-F1
#
_entry.id   AF-A0A2Y9TZK4-F1
#
_cell.length_a   1.000
_cell.length_b   1.000
_cell.length_c   1.000
_cell.angle_alpha   90.00
_cell.angle_beta   90.00
_cell.angle_gamma   90.00
#
_symmetry.space_group_name_H-M   'P 1'
#
loop_
_entity.id
_entity.type
_entity.pdbx_description
1 polymer ?
#
loop_
_entity_poly.entity_id
_entity_poly.type
_entity_poly.pdbx_seq_one_letter_code
_entity_poly.pdbx_strand_id
1 'polypeptide(L)'
;MILAGGKPTLTRLAEYCAKRPNDHHVCEAKGHIRLDRPELSPSADLRIRSFVLLAPLSVIFTPEGLKPIKSPLLIFVGDKDEELSPDDNAIALAKSTAAWLQIIPNAGHFIFLSPCSPDMSRAMPDLCADGKGMDRVAIHQRINVEITTFFNKSLGIK
;
A
#
# COMPACT_ATOMS: atom_id res chain seq x y z
N MET A 1 4.15 -3.84 -6.42
CA MET A 1 5.45 -4.56 -6.28
C MET A 1 5.94 -5.26 -7.54
N ILE A 2 5.07 -5.71 -8.45
CA ILE A 2 5.50 -6.42 -9.69
C ILE A 2 6.52 -5.62 -10.51
N LEU A 3 6.23 -4.33 -10.75
CA LEU A 3 7.13 -3.45 -11.51
C LEU A 3 8.50 -3.25 -10.85
N ALA A 4 8.59 -3.43 -9.53
CA ALA A 4 9.85 -3.40 -8.78
C ALA A 4 10.60 -4.76 -8.81
N GLY A 5 10.04 -5.78 -9.47
CA GLY A 5 10.57 -7.15 -9.53
C GLY A 5 9.94 -8.14 -8.55
N GLY A 6 8.94 -7.73 -7.77
CA GLY A 6 8.23 -8.62 -6.87
C GLY A 6 7.48 -9.72 -7.62
N LYS A 7 7.63 -10.97 -7.18
CA LYS A 7 6.96 -12.14 -7.76
C LYS A 7 5.76 -12.55 -6.89
N PRO A 8 4.52 -12.36 -7.36
CA PRO A 8 3.34 -12.71 -6.58
C PRO A 8 3.12 -14.23 -6.58
N THR A 9 2.62 -14.75 -5.47
CA THR A 9 2.12 -16.12 -5.30
C THR A 9 0.62 -16.04 -5.06
N LEU A 10 -0.19 -16.14 -6.12
CA LEU A 10 -1.62 -15.83 -6.07
C LEU A 10 -2.40 -16.70 -5.08
N THR A 11 -1.97 -17.95 -4.86
CA THR A 11 -2.59 -18.87 -3.88
C THR A 11 -2.56 -18.33 -2.45
N ARG A 12 -1.62 -17.42 -2.13
CA ARG A 12 -1.54 -16.80 -0.81
C ARG A 12 -2.74 -15.94 -0.46
N LEU A 13 -3.40 -15.34 -1.44
CA LEU A 13 -4.60 -14.55 -1.15
C LEU A 13 -5.70 -15.47 -0.62
N ALA A 14 -5.85 -16.67 -1.19
CA ALA A 14 -6.78 -17.68 -0.70
C ALA A 14 -6.40 -18.16 0.72
N GLU A 15 -5.11 -18.41 0.98
CA GLU A 15 -4.62 -18.78 2.32
C GLU A 15 -4.86 -17.68 3.38
N TYR A 16 -4.68 -16.42 3.00
CA TYR A 16 -4.97 -15.26 3.84
C TYR A 16 -6.45 -15.21 4.18
N CYS A 17 -7.32 -15.31 3.17
CA CYS A 17 -8.77 -15.25 3.34
C CYS A 17 -9.34 -16.44 4.10
N ALA A 18 -8.73 -17.63 4.00
CA ALA A 18 -9.13 -18.79 4.80
C ALA A 18 -8.95 -18.55 6.31
N LYS A 19 -7.98 -17.72 6.72
CA LYS A 19 -7.74 -17.34 8.12
C LYS A 19 -8.54 -16.11 8.55
N ARG A 20 -9.06 -15.34 7.59
CA ARG A 20 -9.78 -14.07 7.78
C ARG A 20 -11.07 -14.04 6.97
N PRO A 21 -12.02 -14.94 7.25
CA PRO A 21 -13.25 -15.05 6.45
C PRO A 21 -14.15 -13.80 6.52
N ASN A 22 -13.95 -12.95 7.53
CA ASN A 22 -14.72 -11.71 7.75
C ASN A 22 -14.01 -10.46 7.20
N ASP A 23 -12.83 -10.60 6.58
CA ASP A 23 -12.16 -9.49 5.91
C ASP A 23 -12.82 -9.24 4.54
N HIS A 24 -13.98 -8.59 4.57
CA HIS A 24 -14.79 -8.40 3.35
C HIS A 24 -14.10 -7.50 2.32
N HIS A 25 -13.20 -6.62 2.75
CA HIS A 25 -12.47 -5.67 1.89
C HIS A 25 -11.47 -6.39 0.96
N VAL A 26 -10.83 -7.47 1.44
CA VAL A 26 -9.87 -8.24 0.66
C VAL A 26 -10.45 -9.56 0.14
N CYS A 27 -11.40 -10.14 0.86
CA CYS A 27 -11.80 -11.55 0.68
C CYS A 27 -13.20 -11.77 0.07
N GLU A 28 -13.83 -10.75 -0.51
CA GLU A 28 -15.15 -10.88 -1.15
C GLU A 28 -15.19 -12.01 -2.21
N ALA A 29 -14.13 -12.13 -3.02
CA ALA A 29 -13.97 -13.22 -4.00
C ALA A 29 -13.36 -14.52 -3.41
N LYS A 30 -13.47 -14.73 -2.09
CA LYS A 30 -12.83 -15.83 -1.33
C LYS A 30 -11.31 -15.92 -1.54
N GLY A 31 -10.69 -14.77 -1.81
CA GLY A 31 -9.25 -14.67 -2.09
C GLY A 31 -8.82 -15.25 -3.44
N HIS A 32 -9.74 -15.51 -4.37
CA HIS A 32 -9.41 -15.94 -5.72
C HIS A 32 -9.17 -14.73 -6.64
N ILE A 33 -7.96 -14.63 -7.17
CA ILE A 33 -7.60 -13.62 -8.18
C ILE A 33 -7.91 -14.19 -9.56
N ARG A 34 -8.81 -13.53 -10.30
CA ARG A 34 -9.01 -13.82 -11.73
C ARG A 34 -7.95 -13.07 -12.54
N LEU A 35 -7.11 -13.82 -13.25
CA LEU A 35 -6.16 -13.23 -14.20
C LEU A 35 -6.89 -12.95 -15.51
N ASP A 36 -7.14 -11.67 -15.80
CA ASP A 36 -7.77 -11.27 -17.06
C ASP A 36 -6.83 -11.52 -18.27
N ARG A 37 -5.50 -11.62 -18.04
CA ARG A 37 -4.45 -11.85 -19.04
C ARG A 37 -3.43 -12.89 -18.56
N PRO A 38 -3.78 -14.20 -18.56
CA PRO A 38 -2.95 -15.26 -17.98
C PRO A 38 -1.67 -15.53 -18.79
N GLU A 39 -1.58 -15.06 -20.03
CA GLU A 39 -0.40 -15.17 -20.87
C GLU A 39 0.69 -14.16 -20.51
N LEU A 40 0.34 -13.10 -19.78
CA LEU A 40 1.30 -12.10 -19.32
C LEU A 40 1.97 -12.57 -18.04
N SER A 41 3.30 -12.65 -18.09
CA SER A 41 4.10 -12.90 -16.90
C SER A 41 4.41 -11.58 -16.17
N PRO A 42 4.18 -11.50 -14.84
CA PRO A 42 4.62 -10.37 -14.04
C PRO A 42 6.13 -10.14 -14.21
N SER A 43 6.52 -8.94 -14.62
CA SER A 43 7.92 -8.58 -14.86
C SER A 43 8.24 -7.19 -14.32
N ALA A 44 9.53 -6.99 -13.99
CA ALA A 44 10.04 -5.71 -13.55
C ALA A 44 10.13 -4.73 -14.73
N ASP A 45 9.95 -3.43 -14.47
CA ASP A 45 10.28 -2.37 -15.41
C ASP A 45 11.52 -1.62 -14.92
N LEU A 46 12.65 -1.86 -15.58
CA LEU A 46 13.94 -1.29 -15.19
C LEU A 46 14.03 0.23 -15.31
N ARG A 47 13.07 0.87 -16.00
CA ARG A 47 13.00 2.34 -16.09
C ARG A 47 12.48 2.96 -14.79
N ILE A 48 11.72 2.21 -14.00
CA ILE A 48 11.20 2.67 -12.71
C ILE A 48 12.23 2.36 -11.62
N ARG A 49 12.90 3.40 -11.13
CA ARG A 49 14.06 3.26 -10.25
C ARG A 49 13.75 3.40 -8.76
N SER A 50 12.57 3.92 -8.40
CA SER A 50 12.18 4.15 -7.00
C SER A 50 10.65 4.14 -6.89
N PHE A 51 10.14 3.71 -5.72
CA PHE A 51 8.70 3.57 -5.50
C PHE A 51 8.29 4.16 -4.15
N VAL A 52 7.14 4.84 -4.15
CA VAL A 52 6.39 5.18 -2.94
C VAL A 52 5.08 4.38 -2.96
N LEU A 53 4.73 3.78 -1.83
CA LEU A 53 3.51 3.00 -1.66
C LEU A 53 2.68 3.60 -0.53
N LEU A 54 1.40 3.84 -0.78
CA LEU A 54 0.44 4.37 0.19
C LEU A 54 -0.57 3.28 0.51
N ALA A 55 -0.61 2.81 1.75
CA ALA A 55 -1.42 1.67 2.22
C ALA A 55 -1.43 0.47 1.25
N PRO A 56 -0.27 -0.13 0.90
CA PRO A 56 -0.21 -1.15 -0.14
C PRO A 56 -0.80 -2.49 0.30
N LEU A 57 -1.62 -3.12 -0.55
CA LEU A 57 -1.93 -4.55 -0.46
C LEU A 57 -0.71 -5.38 -0.88
N SER A 58 -0.22 -6.26 0.00
CA SER A 58 0.98 -7.06 -0.26
C SER A 58 0.94 -8.52 0.18
N VAL A 59 -0.19 -9.00 0.74
CA VAL A 59 -0.36 -10.39 1.22
C VAL A 59 -0.04 -11.46 0.16
N ILE A 60 -0.15 -11.11 -1.12
CA ILE A 60 0.15 -12.00 -2.26
C ILE A 60 1.64 -12.26 -2.48
N PHE A 61 2.54 -11.54 -1.81
CA PHE A 61 3.98 -11.71 -1.96
C PHE A 61 4.56 -12.52 -0.78
N THR A 62 5.39 -13.52 -1.07
CA THR A 62 6.25 -14.15 -0.06
C THR A 62 7.52 -13.31 0.16
N PRO A 63 8.21 -13.47 1.30
CA PRO A 63 9.56 -12.92 1.47
C PRO A 63 10.50 -13.31 0.31
N GLU A 64 10.44 -14.56 -0.16
CA GLU A 64 11.22 -15.05 -1.31
C GLU A 64 10.85 -14.31 -2.61
N GLY A 65 9.56 -14.07 -2.84
CA GLY A 65 9.07 -13.34 -4.00
C GLY A 65 9.45 -11.87 -3.99
N LEU A 66 9.80 -11.31 -2.83
CA LEU A 66 10.25 -9.93 -2.66
C LEU A 66 11.77 -9.76 -2.79
N LYS A 67 12.58 -10.82 -2.63
CA LYS A 67 14.06 -10.79 -2.76
C LYS A 67 14.59 -10.11 -4.03
N PRO A 68 13.94 -10.22 -5.21
CA PRO A 68 14.43 -9.55 -6.42
C PRO A 68 14.33 -8.02 -6.38
N ILE A 69 13.52 -7.45 -5.48
CA ILE A 69 13.36 -5.99 -5.41
C ILE A 69 14.62 -5.36 -4.84
N LYS A 70 15.25 -4.49 -5.63
CA LYS A 70 16.46 -3.74 -5.26
C LYS A 70 16.28 -2.22 -5.27
N SER A 71 15.19 -1.73 -5.85
CA SER A 71 14.87 -0.30 -5.90
C SER A 71 14.54 0.24 -4.49
N PRO A 72 14.92 1.49 -4.17
CA PRO A 72 14.47 2.18 -2.98
C PRO A 72 12.94 2.21 -2.87
N LEU A 73 12.42 1.88 -1.68
CA LEU A 73 10.99 1.87 -1.36
C LEU A 73 10.69 2.72 -0.13
N LEU A 74 9.70 3.61 -0.25
CA LEU A 74 9.08 4.30 0.88
C LEU A 74 7.62 3.86 0.99
N ILE A 75 7.19 3.48 2.19
CA ILE A 75 5.85 2.96 2.47
C ILE A 75 5.20 3.85 3.52
N PHE A 76 4.00 4.33 3.24
CA PHE A 76 3.12 4.96 4.22
C PHE A 76 1.95 4.04 4.54
N VAL A 77 1.57 3.98 5.81
CA VAL A 77 0.38 3.26 6.27
C VAL A 77 -0.21 3.97 7.50
N GLY A 78 -1.52 3.89 7.67
CA GLY A 78 -2.17 4.31 8.91
C GLY A 78 -2.19 3.18 9.93
N ASP A 79 -2.03 3.47 11.23
CA ASP A 79 -2.11 2.45 12.28
C ASP A 79 -3.55 2.01 12.62
N LYS A 80 -4.55 2.73 12.08
CA LYS A 80 -5.99 2.41 12.14
C LYS A 80 -6.54 2.03 10.77
N ASP A 81 -5.70 1.52 9.88
CA ASP A 81 -6.16 0.96 8.61
C ASP A 81 -7.02 -0.28 8.88
N GLU A 82 -8.32 -0.17 8.60
CA GLU A 82 -9.30 -1.24 8.74
C GLU A 82 -9.61 -1.93 7.40
N GLU A 83 -9.21 -1.33 6.27
CA GLU A 83 -9.39 -1.91 4.94
C GLU A 83 -8.32 -2.98 4.68
N LEU A 84 -7.07 -2.68 5.08
CA LEU A 84 -5.93 -3.57 4.97
C LEU A 84 -5.20 -3.65 6.31
N SER A 85 -5.12 -4.86 6.88
CA SER A 85 -4.29 -5.11 8.06
C SER A 85 -2.87 -4.55 7.88
N PRO A 86 -2.43 -3.52 8.64
CA PRO A 86 -1.09 -2.95 8.51
C PRO A 86 0.00 -4.01 8.72
N ASP A 87 -0.22 -4.93 9.65
CA ASP A 87 0.73 -5.96 10.04
C ASP A 87 0.99 -6.97 8.91
N ASP A 88 -0.06 -7.46 8.25
CA ASP A 88 0.08 -8.43 7.15
C ASP A 88 0.49 -7.77 5.83
N ASN A 89 0.30 -6.45 5.72
CA ASN A 89 0.57 -5.69 4.51
C ASN A 89 1.82 -4.82 4.66
N ALA A 90 1.65 -3.51 4.89
CA ALA A 90 2.72 -2.52 4.86
C ALA A 90 3.91 -2.86 5.78
N ILE A 91 3.63 -3.31 7.01
CA ILE A 91 4.67 -3.62 8.01
C ILE A 91 5.42 -4.90 7.62
N ALA A 92 4.73 -5.97 7.23
CA ALA A 92 5.37 -7.20 6.73
C ALA A 92 6.18 -6.95 5.45
N LEU A 93 5.67 -6.12 4.55
CA LEU A 93 6.36 -5.72 3.32
C LEU A 93 7.65 -4.96 3.63
N ALA A 94 7.59 -3.97 4.53
CA ALA A 94 8.76 -3.20 4.93
C ALA A 94 9.85 -4.10 5.55
N LYS A 95 9.46 -5.02 6.44
CA LYS A 95 10.37 -6.02 7.03
C LYS A 95 11.04 -6.90 5.97
N SER A 96 10.33 -7.25 4.91
CA SER A 96 10.82 -8.14 3.85
C SER A 96 11.65 -7.45 2.76
N THR A 97 11.57 -6.12 2.66
CA THR A 97 12.19 -5.34 1.57
C THR A 97 13.16 -4.26 2.05
N ALA A 98 13.37 -4.14 3.37
CA ALA A 98 14.14 -3.06 3.99
C ALA A 98 13.65 -1.66 3.56
N ALA A 99 12.36 -1.52 3.26
CA ALA A 99 11.76 -0.25 2.90
C ALA A 99 11.77 0.73 4.08
N TRP A 100 11.84 2.03 3.79
CA TRP A 100 11.49 3.04 4.78
C TRP A 100 9.99 2.97 5.03
N LEU A 101 9.59 2.81 6.30
CA LEU A 101 8.20 2.73 6.71
C LEU A 101 7.83 3.96 7.54
N GLN A 102 6.74 4.62 7.14
CA GLN A 102 6.13 5.73 7.86
C GLN A 102 4.73 5.30 8.30
N ILE A 103 4.54 5.18 9.61
CA ILE A 103 3.24 4.88 10.21
C ILE A 103 2.60 6.19 10.63
N ILE A 104 1.40 6.49 10.12
CA ILE A 104 0.65 7.68 10.47
C ILE A 104 -0.27 7.34 11.64
N PRO A 105 -0.04 7.93 12.82
CA PRO A 105 -0.84 7.61 14.00
C PRO A 105 -2.29 8.08 13.83
N ASN A 106 -3.21 7.27 14.33
CA ASN A 106 -4.67 7.46 14.28
C ASN A 106 -5.28 7.45 12.86
N ALA A 107 -4.51 7.12 11.83
CA ALA A 107 -4.96 7.22 10.44
C ALA A 107 -5.55 5.91 9.93
N GLY A 108 -6.67 6.00 9.20
CA GLY A 108 -7.25 4.90 8.44
C GLY A 108 -6.72 4.80 7.01
N HIS A 109 -7.23 3.83 6.25
CA HIS A 109 -6.80 3.57 4.87
C HIS A 109 -6.97 4.79 3.95
N PHE A 110 -8.14 5.43 4.03
CA PHE A 110 -8.54 6.47 3.09
C PHE A 110 -7.93 7.84 3.38
N ILE A 111 -7.06 7.96 4.40
CA ILE A 111 -6.33 9.21 4.66
C ILE A 111 -5.49 9.66 3.46
N PHE A 112 -5.08 8.71 2.60
CA PHE A 112 -4.27 8.97 1.42
C PHE A 112 -5.09 9.45 0.20
N LEU A 113 -6.42 9.39 0.26
CA LEU A 113 -7.27 9.99 -0.77
C LEU A 113 -7.24 11.52 -0.67
N SER A 114 -7.46 12.19 -1.79
CA SER A 114 -7.55 13.66 -1.84
C SER A 114 -8.52 14.20 -0.79
N PRO A 115 -8.29 15.41 -0.25
CA PRO A 115 -9.25 16.07 0.63
C PRO A 115 -10.64 16.16 -0.01
N CYS A 116 -11.65 15.73 0.73
CA CYS A 116 -13.04 15.77 0.27
C CYS A 116 -13.58 17.20 0.28
N SER A 117 -14.41 17.53 -0.72
CA SER A 117 -15.25 18.72 -0.64
C SER A 117 -16.37 18.51 0.40
N PRO A 118 -17.03 19.59 0.88
CA PRO A 118 -18.16 19.44 1.81
C PRO A 118 -19.26 18.52 1.30
N ASP A 119 -19.51 18.51 -0.02
CA ASP A 119 -20.53 17.67 -0.65
C ASP A 119 -20.11 16.19 -0.63
N MET A 120 -18.83 15.92 -0.94
CA MET A 120 -18.27 14.57 -0.85
C MET A 120 -18.29 14.04 0.58
N SER A 121 -17.93 14.87 1.57
CA SER A 121 -17.97 14.47 2.99
C SER A 121 -19.38 14.08 3.45
N ARG A 122 -20.43 14.67 2.88
CA ARG A 122 -21.82 14.27 3.18
C ARG A 122 -22.25 13.01 2.43
N ALA A 123 -21.79 12.84 1.19
CA ALA A 123 -22.19 11.72 0.35
C ALA A 123 -21.41 10.42 0.66
N MET A 124 -20.16 10.53 1.09
CA MET A 124 -19.23 9.42 1.26
C MET A 124 -18.46 9.55 2.59
N PRO A 125 -19.16 9.55 3.74
CA PRO A 125 -18.51 9.70 5.04
C PRO A 125 -17.43 8.64 5.28
N ASP A 126 -17.61 7.40 4.81
CA ASP A 126 -16.64 6.32 5.02
C ASP A 126 -15.26 6.59 4.36
N LEU A 127 -15.23 7.37 3.28
CA LEU A 127 -13.98 7.76 2.59
C LEU A 127 -13.42 9.10 3.09
N CYS A 128 -14.27 9.93 3.70
CA CYS A 128 -14.01 11.33 3.98
C CYS A 128 -13.88 11.66 5.47
N ALA A 129 -14.40 10.82 6.36
CA ALA A 129 -14.27 10.98 7.80
C ALA A 129 -12.93 10.39 8.25
N ASP A 130 -12.04 11.26 8.70
CA ASP A 130 -10.76 10.85 9.28
C ASP A 130 -10.87 10.68 10.80
N GLY A 131 -9.84 10.07 11.39
CA GLY A 131 -9.73 9.92 12.83
C GLY A 131 -9.84 11.27 13.57
N LYS A 132 -10.36 11.24 14.78
CA LYS A 132 -10.57 12.46 15.60
C LYS A 132 -9.30 13.29 15.70
N GLY A 133 -9.40 14.58 15.37
CA GLY A 133 -8.30 15.54 15.47
C GLY A 133 -7.30 15.47 14.31
N MET A 134 -7.56 14.68 13.28
CA MET A 134 -6.73 14.65 12.08
C MET A 134 -7.04 15.82 11.16
N ASP A 135 -5.98 16.40 10.61
CA ASP A 135 -6.03 17.33 9.50
C ASP A 135 -5.41 16.66 8.27
N ARG A 136 -6.27 16.12 7.39
CA ARG A 136 -5.86 15.45 6.15
C ARG A 136 -4.99 16.34 5.27
N VAL A 137 -5.29 17.64 5.19
CA VAL A 137 -4.55 18.59 4.35
C VAL A 137 -3.13 18.75 4.88
N ALA A 138 -2.97 18.96 6.19
CA ALA A 138 -1.66 19.06 6.83
C ALA A 138 -0.86 17.75 6.70
N ILE A 139 -1.52 16.59 6.85
CA ILE A 139 -0.91 15.28 6.65
C ILE A 139 -0.40 15.12 5.21
N HIS A 140 -1.20 15.50 4.21
CA HIS A 140 -0.81 15.45 2.80
C HIS A 140 0.36 16.39 2.51
N GLN A 141 0.37 17.61 3.06
CA GLN A 141 1.49 18.54 2.92
C GLN A 141 2.80 17.93 3.45
N ARG A 142 2.75 17.30 4.63
CA ARG A 142 3.90 16.60 5.21
C ARG A 142 4.36 15.42 4.33
N ILE A 143 3.45 14.54 3.93
CA ILE A 143 3.75 13.38 3.09
C ILE A 143 4.35 13.81 1.76
N ASN A 144 3.83 14.87 1.13
CA ASN A 144 4.36 15.40 -0.13
C ASN A 144 5.83 15.83 0.01
N VAL A 145 6.19 16.52 1.09
CA VAL A 145 7.58 16.91 1.37
C VAL A 145 8.47 15.67 1.56
N GLU A 146 7.99 14.66 2.30
CA GLU A 146 8.73 13.41 2.52
C GLU A 146 8.93 12.62 1.22
N ILE A 147 7.89 12.54 0.38
CA ILE A 147 7.94 11.89 -0.94
C ILE A 147 8.93 12.60 -1.87
N THR A 148 8.84 13.93 -1.97
CA THR A 148 9.77 14.71 -2.79
C THR A 148 11.21 14.54 -2.30
N THR A 149 11.43 14.59 -0.99
CA THR A 149 12.76 14.38 -0.39
C THR A 149 13.30 12.98 -0.71
N PHE A 150 12.45 11.97 -0.57
CA PHE A 150 12.78 10.59 -0.87
C PHE A 150 13.17 10.41 -2.34
N PHE A 151 12.36 10.92 -3.28
CA PHE A 151 12.65 10.81 -4.71
C PHE A 151 13.89 11.61 -5.13
N ASN A 152 14.10 12.82 -4.61
CA ASN A 152 15.32 13.57 -4.88
C ASN A 152 16.56 12.77 -4.49
N LYS A 153 16.54 12.16 -3.30
CA LYS A 153 17.62 11.31 -2.82
C LYS A 153 17.78 10.02 -3.63
N SER A 154 16.69 9.30 -3.90
CA SER A 154 16.73 7.97 -4.52
C SER A 154 16.99 8.01 -6.03
N LEU A 155 16.61 9.10 -6.71
CA LEU A 155 16.81 9.30 -8.14
C LEU A 155 18.06 10.15 -8.46
N GLY A 156 18.71 10.70 -7.44
CA GLY A 156 19.92 11.53 -7.59
C GLY A 156 19.65 12.90 -8.20
N ILE A 157 18.46 13.45 -7.99
CA ILE A 157 18.09 14.80 -8.42
C ILE A 157 18.61 15.76 -7.35
N LYS A 158 19.63 16.54 -7.71
CA LYS A 158 20.17 17.63 -6.88
C LYS A 158 19.36 18.90 -7.07
#